data_AF-U6DZV2-F1
#
_entry.id   AF-U6DZV2-F1
#
_cell.length_a   1.000
_cell.length_b   1.000
_cell.length_c   1.000
_cell.angle_alpha   90.00
_cell.angle_beta   90.00
_cell.angle_gamma   90.00
#
_symmetry.space_group_name_H-M   'P 1'
#
loop_
_entity.id
_entity.type
_entity.pdbx_description
1 polymer ?
#
loop_
_entity_poly.entity_id
_entity_poly.type
_entity_poly.pdbx_seq_one_letter_code
_entity_poly.pdbx_strand_id
1 'polypeptide(L)'
;ELLDKYLIPNATQPESKVFYLKMKGDYFRYLSEVASGDNKQTTVSNSQQAYQEAFEISKKEMQPTHPIRLGLALNFSVFYYEILNSPEKACSLAK
;
A
#
# COMPACT_ATOMS: atom_id res chain seq x y z
N GLU A 1 11.49 -5.09 -8.68
CA GLU A 1 12.96 -5.33 -8.68
C GLU A 1 13.75 -4.31 -7.86
N LEU A 2 13.70 -3.01 -8.17
CA LEU A 2 14.38 -1.97 -7.38
C LEU A 2 13.92 -1.94 -5.91
N LEU A 3 12.60 -1.92 -5.69
CA LEU A 3 12.00 -1.88 -4.36
C LEU A 3 12.36 -3.11 -3.51
N ASP A 4 12.21 -4.30 -4.07
CA ASP A 4 12.40 -5.56 -3.34
C ASP A 4 13.87 -5.92 -3.11
N LYS A 5 14.76 -5.65 -4.07
CA LYS A 5 16.17 -6.05 -3.97
C LYS A 5 17.02 -5.02 -3.23
N TYR A 6 16.67 -3.73 -3.30
CA TYR A 6 17.54 -2.66 -2.83
C TYR A 6 16.86 -1.73 -1.82
N LEU A 7 15.71 -1.13 -2.15
CA LEU A 7 15.19 -0.04 -1.31
C LEU A 7 14.56 -0.52 0.00
N ILE A 8 13.67 -1.51 -0.05
CA ILE A 8 12.99 -2.04 1.14
C ILE A 8 13.98 -2.73 2.10
N PRO A 9 14.89 -3.62 1.65
CA PRO A 9 15.83 -4.28 2.55
C PRO A 9 16.82 -3.34 3.25
N ASN A 10 17.19 -2.24 2.59
CA ASN A 10 18.14 -1.26 3.13
C ASN A 10 17.47 -0.09 3.87
N ALA A 11 16.13 -0.06 3.96
CA ALA A 11 15.40 0.97 4.70
C ALA A 11 15.41 0.69 6.21
N THR A 12 16.23 1.44 6.95
CA THR A 12 16.36 1.32 8.41
C THR A 12 15.38 2.20 9.17
N GLN A 13 14.98 3.34 8.59
CA GLN A 13 14.02 4.26 9.21
C GLN A 13 12.56 3.85 8.88
N PRO A 14 11.63 3.90 9.85
CA PRO A 14 10.23 3.59 9.62
C PRO A 14 9.61 4.39 8.47
N GLU A 15 9.90 5.68 8.37
CA GLU A 15 9.39 6.58 7.33
C GLU A 15 9.77 6.08 5.93
N SER A 16 11.05 5.73 5.76
CA SER A 16 11.56 5.21 4.47
C SER A 16 10.94 3.85 4.14
N LYS A 17 10.81 2.98 5.15
CA LYS A 17 10.24 1.64 4.96
C LYS A 17 8.75 1.72 4.57
N VAL A 18 7.98 2.56 5.25
CA VAL A 18 6.56 2.82 4.93
C VAL A 18 6.44 3.44 3.55
N PHE A 19 7.31 4.39 3.19
CA PHE A 19 7.30 5.03 1.87
C PHE A 19 7.53 4.02 0.74
N TYR A 20 8.54 3.14 0.86
CA TYR A 20 8.82 2.14 -0.18
C TYR A 20 7.78 1.03 -0.25
N LEU A 21 7.23 0.59 0.89
CA LEU A 21 6.13 -0.38 0.90
C LEU A 21 4.84 0.21 0.31
N LYS A 22 4.52 1.46 0.64
CA LYS A 22 3.42 2.20 0.00
C LYS A 22 3.62 2.25 -1.52
N MET A 23 4.82 2.61 -1.96
CA MET A 23 5.16 2.68 -3.38
C MET A 23 5.03 1.31 -4.07
N LYS A 24 5.44 0.23 -3.40
CA LYS A 24 5.23 -1.15 -3.87
C LYS A 24 3.74 -1.47 -4.03
N GLY A 25 2.91 -1.10 -3.05
CA GLY A 25 1.46 -1.21 -3.12
C GLY A 25 0.88 -0.45 -4.32
N ASP A 26 1.31 0.81 -4.49
CA ASP A 26 0.89 1.66 -5.62
C ASP A 26 1.23 1.01 -6.98
N TYR A 27 2.45 0.50 -7.17
CA TYR A 27 2.83 -0.17 -8.42
C TYR A 27 1.99 -1.42 -8.69
N PHE A 28 1.74 -2.27 -7.68
CA PHE A 28 0.89 -3.44 -7.87
C PHE A 28 -0.58 -3.08 -8.12
N ARG A 29 -1.08 -1.99 -7.50
CA ARG A 29 -2.40 -1.44 -7.80
C ARG A 29 -2.49 -1.03 -9.26
N TYR A 30 -1.55 -0.24 -9.77
CA TYR A 30 -1.53 0.15 -11.19
C TYR A 30 -1.44 -1.06 -12.13
N LEU A 31 -0.67 -2.09 -11.78
CA LEU A 31 -0.63 -3.33 -12.54
C LEU A 31 -1.98 -4.07 -12.52
N SER A 32 -2.71 -4.05 -11.39
CA SER A 32 -4.01 -4.69 -11.27
C SER A 32 -5.12 -4.02 -12.09
N GLU A 33 -4.97 -2.73 -12.42
CA GLU A 33 -5.89 -1.98 -13.29
C GLU A 33 -5.84 -2.49 -14.75
N VAL A 34 -4.68 -2.98 -15.19
CA VAL A 34 -4.48 -3.50 -16.56
C VAL A 34 -4.41 -5.02 -16.64
N ALA A 35 -4.26 -5.71 -15.52
CA ALA A 35 -4.17 -7.17 -15.47
C ALA A 35 -5.55 -7.85 -15.65
N SER A 36 -5.53 -9.06 -16.20
CA SER A 36 -6.71 -9.92 -16.42
C SER A 36 -6.45 -11.35 -15.96
N GLY A 37 -7.51 -12.09 -15.64
CA GLY A 37 -7.42 -13.48 -15.18
C GLY A 37 -6.59 -13.65 -13.90
N ASP A 38 -5.80 -14.72 -13.83
CA ASP A 38 -5.01 -15.08 -12.64
C ASP A 38 -3.96 -14.01 -12.27
N ASN A 39 -3.40 -13.32 -13.26
CA ASN A 39 -2.45 -12.23 -13.03
C ASN A 39 -3.09 -11.06 -12.27
N LYS A 40 -4.40 -10.84 -12.42
CA LYS A 40 -5.11 -9.83 -11.64
C LYS A 40 -5.17 -10.24 -10.18
N GLN A 41 -5.51 -11.49 -9.88
CA GLN A 41 -5.58 -11.96 -8.48
C GLN A 41 -4.23 -11.82 -7.76
N THR A 42 -3.14 -12.17 -8.43
CA THR A 42 -1.78 -12.03 -7.87
C THR A 42 -1.39 -10.57 -7.64
N THR A 43 -1.65 -9.68 -8.61
CA THR A 43 -1.32 -8.25 -8.46
C THR A 43 -2.14 -7.59 -7.36
N VAL A 44 -3.43 -7.91 -7.25
CA VAL A 44 -4.31 -7.47 -6.16
C VAL A 44 -3.78 -7.93 -4.80
N SER A 45 -3.44 -9.20 -4.67
CA SER A 45 -2.91 -9.77 -3.41
C SER A 45 -1.59 -9.10 -3.00
N ASN A 46 -0.67 -8.90 -3.95
CA ASN A 46 0.61 -8.25 -3.69
C ASN A 46 0.44 -6.77 -3.30
N SER A 47 -0.49 -6.05 -3.95
CA SER A 47 -0.85 -4.67 -3.59
C SER A 47 -1.36 -4.60 -2.15
N GLN A 48 -2.32 -5.47 -1.81
CA GLN A 48 -2.91 -5.51 -0.49
C GLN A 48 -1.88 -5.83 0.60
N GLN A 49 -1.00 -6.80 0.36
CA GLN A 49 0.05 -7.17 1.31
C GLN A 49 1.00 -6.00 1.57
N ALA A 50 1.47 -5.33 0.51
CA ALA A 50 2.39 -4.20 0.64
C ALA A 50 1.76 -3.02 1.39
N TYR A 51 0.51 -2.67 1.09
CA TYR A 51 -0.20 -1.62 1.83
C TYR A 51 -0.46 -2.00 3.28
N GLN A 52 -0.85 -3.25 3.57
CA GLN A 52 -1.09 -3.70 4.93
C GLN A 52 0.18 -3.65 5.78
N GLU A 53 1.32 -4.11 5.24
CA GLU A 53 2.60 -4.04 5.92
C GLU A 53 3.03 -2.58 6.19
N ALA A 54 2.89 -1.70 5.19
CA ALA A 54 3.12 -0.27 5.37
C ALA A 54 2.22 0.32 6.47
N PHE A 55 0.96 -0.10 6.51
CA PHE A 55 -0.05 0.43 7.42
C PHE A 55 0.25 0.04 8.87
N GLU A 56 0.59 -1.22 9.13
CA GLU A 56 0.96 -1.68 10.47
C GLU A 56 2.22 -0.97 10.99
N ILE A 57 3.25 -0.81 10.16
CA ILE A 57 4.47 -0.07 10.54
C ILE A 57 4.11 1.39 10.85
N SER A 58 3.33 2.04 9.98
CA SER A 58 2.93 3.45 10.18
C SER A 58 2.07 3.66 11.43
N LYS A 59 1.22 2.68 11.78
CA LYS A 59 0.40 2.74 12.99
C LYS A 59 1.23 2.68 14.25
N LYS A 60 2.29 1.87 14.24
CA LYS A 60 3.16 1.64 15.39
C LYS A 60 4.22 2.73 15.57
N GLU A 61 4.83 3.17 14.47
CA GLU A 61 6.06 3.97 14.51
C GLU A 61 5.86 5.44 14.10
N MET A 62 4.66 5.85 13.66
CA MET A 62 4.43 7.21 13.13
C MET A 62 3.20 7.86 13.74
N GLN A 63 3.24 9.19 13.90
CA GLN A 63 2.09 9.96 14.37
C GLN A 63 0.93 9.93 13.34
N PRO A 64 -0.35 9.93 13.77
CA PRO A 64 -1.50 9.92 12.86
C PRO A 64 -1.51 11.07 11.85
N THR A 65 -0.94 12.22 12.21
CA THR A 65 -0.84 13.42 11.37
C THR A 65 0.36 13.41 10.42
N HIS A 66 1.19 12.36 10.44
CA HIS A 66 2.38 12.30 9.61
C HIS A 66 2.00 12.22 8.11
N PRO A 67 2.57 13.06 7.22
CA PRO A 67 2.17 13.14 5.81
C PRO A 67 2.23 11.81 5.05
N ILE A 68 3.30 11.02 5.25
CA ILE A 68 3.44 9.69 4.63
C ILE A 68 2.33 8.72 5.09
N ARG A 69 1.95 8.75 6.37
CA ARG A 69 0.90 7.89 6.93
C ARG A 69 -0.47 8.30 6.39
N LEU A 70 -0.74 9.59 6.30
CA LEU A 70 -1.96 10.11 5.66
C LEU A 70 -2.02 9.73 4.17
N GLY A 71 -0.93 9.92 3.45
CA GLY A 71 -0.84 9.53 2.04
C GLY A 71 -0.96 8.03 1.80
N LEU A 72 -0.47 7.20 2.74
CA LEU A 72 -0.71 5.76 2.73
C LEU A 72 -2.19 5.43 2.94
N ALA A 73 -2.83 6.03 3.94
CA ALA A 73 -4.25 5.79 4.21
C ALA A 73 -5.13 6.21 3.01
N LEU A 74 -4.82 7.34 2.38
CA LEU A 74 -5.49 7.77 1.15
C LEU A 74 -5.33 6.74 0.03
N ASN A 75 -4.11 6.31 -0.28
CA ASN A 75 -3.89 5.38 -1.39
C ASN A 75 -4.47 3.99 -1.10
N PHE A 76 -4.44 3.55 0.16
CA PHE A 76 -5.02 2.26 0.54
C PHE A 76 -6.56 2.30 0.52
N SER A 77 -7.18 3.43 0.85
CA SER A 77 -8.64 3.58 0.71
C SER A 77 -9.08 3.55 -0.76
N VAL A 78 -8.31 4.21 -1.64
CA VAL A 78 -8.51 4.15 -3.11
C VAL A 78 -8.39 2.70 -3.60
N PHE A 79 -7.38 1.94 -3.13
CA PHE A 79 -7.27 0.51 -3.45
C PHE A 79 -8.51 -0.29 -3.04
N TYR A 80 -9.02 -0.09 -1.82
CA TYR A 80 -10.25 -0.76 -1.37
C TYR A 80 -11.46 -0.40 -2.23
N TYR A 81 -11.56 0.86 -2.67
CA TYR A 81 -12.66 1.34 -3.47
C TYR A 81 -12.59 0.82 -4.92
N GLU A 82 -11.49 1.10 -5.61
CA GLU A 82 -11.35 0.88 -7.06
C GLU A 82 -11.00 -0.57 -7.41
N ILE A 83 -10.20 -1.24 -6.58
CA ILE A 83 -9.68 -2.58 -6.91
C ILE A 83 -10.48 -3.69 -6.23
N LEU A 84 -10.79 -3.54 -4.94
CA LEU A 84 -11.52 -4.54 -4.17
C LEU A 84 -13.04 -4.31 -4.14
N ASN A 85 -13.54 -3.26 -4.79
CA ASN A 85 -14.96 -2.90 -4.83
C ASN A 85 -15.61 -2.92 -3.43
N SER A 86 -14.88 -2.44 -2.42
CA SER A 86 -15.23 -2.49 -1.01
C SER A 86 -15.36 -1.07 -0.43
N PRO A 87 -16.40 -0.31 -0.82
CA PRO A 87 -16.53 1.11 -0.46
C PRO A 87 -16.66 1.34 1.05
N GLU A 88 -17.28 0.42 1.78
CA GLU A 88 -17.39 0.51 3.25
C GLU A 88 -16.01 0.49 3.93
N LYS A 89 -15.13 -0.42 3.48
CA LYS A 89 -13.75 -0.51 3.99
C LYS A 89 -12.94 0.73 3.61
N ALA A 90 -13.08 1.20 2.36
CA ALA A 90 -12.43 2.44 1.92
C ALA A 90 -12.80 3.63 2.80
N CYS A 91 -14.10 3.83 3.07
CA CYS A 91 -14.59 4.88 3.96
C CYS A 91 -14.09 4.71 5.40
N SER A 92 -14.04 3.49 5.92
CA SER A 92 -13.54 3.24 7.29
C SER A 92 -12.05 3.56 7.44
N LEU A 93 -11.27 3.43 6.37
CA LEU A 93 -9.83 3.65 6.38
C LEU A 93 -9.47 5.12 6.12
N ALA A 94 -10.32 5.85 5.41
CA ALA A 94 -10.15 7.28 5.14
C ALA A 94 -10.67 8.20 6.27
N LYS A 95 -11.55 7.68 7.15
CA LYS A 95 -12.06 8.37 8.34
C LYS A 95 -11.05 8.33 9.48
#